data_AF-W6MI79-F1
#
_entry.id   AF-W6MI79-F1
#
_cell.length_a   1.000
_cell.length_b   1.000
_cell.length_c   1.000
_cell.angle_alpha   90.00
_cell.angle_beta   90.00
_cell.angle_gamma   90.00
#
_symmetry.space_group_name_H-M   'P 1'
#
loop_
_entity.id
_entity.type
_entity.pdbx_description
1 polymer ?
#
loop_
_entity_poly.entity_id
_entity_poly.type
_entity_poly.pdbx_seq_one_letter_code
_entity_poly.pdbx_strand_id
1 'polypeptide(L)'
;MSEGDLDAKGLSSLYKRKGYFDQQRKVLLSDFKQSSEHETLQHMLRQLVEEKVKEDPTILTKNKGKMAALLQGSIATNSRNKEILSLVEKYSKTRTVDSKELTASVNETMEQLEKGEKAKK
;
A
#
# COMPACT_ATOMS: atom_id res chain seq x y z
N MET A 1 2.64 -34.80 -21.02
CA MET A 1 2.34 -33.65 -20.15
C MET A 1 1.94 -34.21 -18.81
N SER A 2 2.75 -34.06 -17.76
CA SER A 2 2.48 -34.70 -16.47
C SER A 2 1.45 -33.93 -15.66
N GLU A 3 0.34 -34.58 -15.33
CA GLU A 3 -0.62 -34.17 -14.30
C GLU A 3 0.08 -34.23 -12.92
N GLY A 4 0.50 -33.10 -12.37
CA GLY A 4 1.28 -33.14 -11.13
C GLY A 4 1.53 -31.78 -10.50
N ASP A 5 2.05 -30.84 -11.26
CA ASP A 5 2.50 -29.55 -10.74
C ASP A 5 1.45 -28.46 -11.00
N LEU A 6 1.14 -27.68 -9.96
CA LEU A 6 0.40 -26.43 -10.12
C LEU A 6 1.28 -25.49 -10.94
N ASP A 7 0.75 -24.99 -12.06
CA ASP A 7 1.41 -23.92 -12.80
C ASP A 7 1.45 -22.63 -11.95
N ALA A 8 2.28 -21.66 -12.34
CA ALA A 8 2.44 -20.41 -11.59
C ALA A 8 1.10 -19.68 -11.35
N LYS A 9 0.16 -19.81 -12.29
CA LYS A 9 -1.18 -19.22 -12.19
C LYS A 9 -2.04 -19.93 -11.14
N GLY A 10 -2.00 -21.26 -11.10
CA GLY A 10 -2.66 -22.09 -10.11
C GLY A 10 -2.14 -21.81 -8.70
N LEU A 11 -0.81 -21.72 -8.54
CA LEU A 11 -0.17 -21.43 -7.26
C LEU A 11 -0.51 -20.01 -6.76
N SER A 12 -0.48 -19.00 -7.65
CA SER A 12 -0.92 -17.64 -7.32
C SER A 12 -2.39 -17.59 -6.90
N SER A 13 -3.25 -18.34 -7.58
CA SER A 13 -4.67 -18.42 -7.24
C SER A 13 -4.90 -19.08 -5.88
N LEU A 14 -4.13 -20.12 -5.57
CA LEU A 14 -4.17 -20.80 -4.27
C LEU A 14 -3.68 -19.88 -3.15
N TYR A 15 -2.56 -19.18 -3.35
CA TYR A 15 -2.01 -18.21 -2.41
C TYR A 15 -3.02 -17.14 -2.03
N LYS A 16 -3.74 -16.58 -3.02
CA LYS A 16 -4.82 -15.62 -2.79
C LYS A 16 -6.01 -16.26 -2.07
N ARG A 17 -6.46 -17.44 -2.52
CA ARG A 17 -7.60 -18.16 -1.93
C ARG A 17 -7.37 -18.52 -0.46
N LYS A 18 -6.12 -18.79 -0.08
CA LYS A 18 -5.71 -19.07 1.29
C LYS A 18 -5.56 -17.82 2.16
N GLY A 19 -5.72 -16.62 1.60
CA GLY A 19 -5.71 -15.35 2.33
C GLY A 19 -4.33 -14.73 2.55
N TYR A 20 -3.24 -15.36 2.07
CA TYR A 20 -1.89 -14.85 2.30
C TYR A 20 -1.64 -13.49 1.64
N PHE A 21 -2.29 -13.23 0.50
CA PHE A 21 -2.23 -11.92 -0.15
C PHE A 21 -2.79 -10.82 0.76
N ASP A 22 -3.98 -11.04 1.32
CA ASP A 22 -4.62 -10.05 2.20
C ASP A 22 -3.86 -9.90 3.52
N GLN A 23 -3.26 -10.97 4.03
CA GLN A 23 -2.40 -10.92 5.20
C GLN A 23 -1.17 -10.04 4.95
N GLN A 24 -0.43 -10.27 3.86
CA GLN A 24 0.72 -9.45 3.50
C GLN A 24 0.34 -7.99 3.28
N ARG A 25 -0.78 -7.73 2.61
CA ARG A 25 -1.31 -6.36 2.42
C ARG A 25 -1.59 -5.66 3.76
N LYS A 26 -2.13 -6.38 4.75
CA LYS A 26 -2.39 -5.83 6.08
C LYS A 26 -1.09 -5.53 6.84
N VAL A 27 -0.10 -6.43 6.75
CA VAL A 27 1.22 -6.23 7.36
C VAL A 27 1.88 -4.97 6.79
N LEU A 28 2.00 -4.88 5.46
CA LEU A 28 2.58 -3.71 4.78
C LEU A 28 1.89 -2.39 5.17
N LEU A 29 0.55 -2.40 5.30
CA LEU A 29 -0.19 -1.22 5.74
C LEU A 29 0.07 -0.89 7.22
N SER A 30 0.19 -1.91 8.07
CA SER A 30 0.51 -1.73 9.49
C SER A 30 1.91 -1.13 9.65
N ASP A 31 2.89 -1.69 8.93
CA ASP A 31 4.28 -1.24 8.95
C ASP A 31 4.39 0.21 8.47
N PHE A 32 3.65 0.56 7.40
CA PHE A 32 3.56 1.94 6.96
C PHE A 32 3.05 2.87 8.07
N LYS A 33 1.95 2.51 8.75
CA LYS A 33 1.38 3.35 9.81
C LYS A 33 2.34 3.57 10.99
N GLN A 34 3.30 2.68 11.17
CA GLN A 34 4.34 2.74 12.21
C GLN A 34 5.64 3.37 11.70
N SER A 35 5.74 3.74 10.42
CA SER A 35 6.97 4.26 9.83
C SER A 35 7.08 5.78 9.98
N SER A 36 8.32 6.28 9.92
CA SER A 36 8.60 7.72 9.94
C SER A 36 8.07 8.43 8.70
N GLU A 37 7.92 7.73 7.57
CA GLU A 37 7.29 8.29 6.36
C GLU A 37 5.80 8.56 6.57
N HIS A 38 5.09 7.73 7.35
CA HIS A 38 3.70 8.02 7.70
C HIS A 38 3.59 9.24 8.63
N GLU A 39 4.50 9.41 9.58
CA GLU A 39 4.58 10.62 10.41
C GLU A 39 4.88 11.87 9.56
N THR A 40 5.81 11.74 8.61
CA THR A 40 6.16 12.80 7.66
C THR A 40 4.94 13.16 6.80
N LEU A 41 4.23 12.16 6.28
CA LEU A 41 2.99 12.36 5.52
C LEU A 41 1.92 13.10 6.35
N GLN A 42 1.72 12.69 7.59
CA GLN A 42 0.79 13.37 8.51
C GLN A 42 1.17 14.84 8.73
N HIS A 43 2.46 15.13 8.89
CA HIS A 43 2.94 16.50 9.05
C HIS A 43 2.67 17.34 7.80
N MET A 44 3.05 16.86 6.61
CA MET A 44 2.82 17.56 5.34
C MET A 44 1.33 17.81 5.08
N LEU A 45 0.47 16.83 5.39
CA LEU A 45 -0.98 16.99 5.25
C LEU A 45 -1.53 18.04 6.22
N ARG A 46 -1.02 18.13 7.45
CA ARG A 46 -1.43 19.18 8.41
C ARG A 46 -1.02 20.56 7.91
N GLN A 47 0.21 20.72 7.44
CA GLN A 47 0.68 21.98 6.86
C GLN A 47 -0.19 22.41 5.67
N LEU A 48 -0.50 21.48 4.77
CA LEU A 48 -1.39 21.75 3.65
C LEU A 48 -2.78 22.20 4.11
N VAL A 49 -3.34 21.55 5.13
CA VAL A 49 -4.64 21.95 5.70
C VAL A 49 -4.55 23.34 6.31
N GLU A 50 -3.50 23.64 7.06
CA GLU A 50 -3.29 24.96 7.67
C GLU A 50 -3.17 26.06 6.62
N GLU A 51 -2.42 25.83 5.55
CA GLU A 51 -2.34 26.75 4.41
C GLU A 51 -3.71 26.97 3.77
N LYS A 52 -4.46 25.90 3.53
CA LYS A 52 -5.80 25.98 2.95
C LYS A 52 -6.79 26.72 3.84
N VAL A 53 -6.72 26.53 5.16
CA VAL A 53 -7.55 27.25 6.13
C VAL A 53 -7.18 28.74 6.18
N LYS A 54 -5.89 29.09 6.06
CA LYS A 54 -5.45 30.49 5.94
C LYS A 54 -5.97 31.15 4.65
N GLU A 55 -6.01 30.40 3.55
CA GLU A 55 -6.57 30.86 2.26
C GLU A 55 -8.10 31.01 2.31
N ASP A 56 -8.81 30.04 2.89
CA ASP A 56 -10.27 30.02 3.02
C ASP A 56 -10.69 29.44 4.39
N PRO A 57 -10.96 30.28 5.41
CA PRO A 57 -11.37 29.82 6.73
C PRO A 57 -12.71 29.06 6.73
N THR A 58 -13.56 29.25 5.71
CA THR A 58 -14.86 28.55 5.61
C THR A 58 -14.69 27.05 5.40
N ILE A 59 -13.50 26.58 5.03
CA ILE A 59 -13.14 25.17 4.96
C ILE A 59 -13.44 24.42 6.27
N LEU A 60 -13.27 25.07 7.42
CA LEU A 60 -13.51 24.46 8.73
C LEU A 60 -15.00 24.16 8.98
N THR A 61 -15.90 24.84 8.29
CA THR A 61 -17.35 24.64 8.40
C THR A 61 -17.90 23.70 7.32
N LYS A 62 -17.08 23.32 6.33
CA LYS A 62 -17.45 22.34 5.30
C LYS A 62 -17.42 20.92 5.85
N ASN A 63 -18.22 20.05 5.26
CA ASN A 63 -18.23 18.63 5.62
C ASN A 63 -16.85 18.00 5.37
N LYS A 64 -16.46 17.07 6.26
CA LYS A 64 -15.15 16.40 6.24
C LYS A 64 -14.83 15.69 4.91
N GLY A 65 -15.82 15.09 4.27
CA GLY A 65 -15.65 14.39 2.98
C GLY A 65 -15.37 15.34 1.81
N LYS A 66 -16.10 16.46 1.71
CA LYS A 66 -15.85 17.52 0.72
C LYS A 66 -14.46 18.12 0.91
N MET A 67 -14.03 18.29 2.16
CA MET A 67 -12.69 18.77 2.47
C MET A 67 -11.60 17.79 2.06
N ALA A 68 -11.76 16.50 2.36
CA ALA A 68 -10.82 15.48 1.92
C ALA A 68 -10.69 15.46 0.39
N ALA A 69 -11.80 15.60 -0.34
CA ALA A 69 -11.78 15.67 -1.81
C ALA A 69 -11.03 16.90 -2.34
N LEU A 70 -11.22 18.08 -1.73
CA LEU A 70 -10.51 19.30 -2.11
C LEU A 70 -9.00 19.19 -1.86
N LEU A 71 -8.60 18.64 -0.71
CA LEU A 71 -7.20 18.40 -0.38
C LEU A 71 -6.56 17.41 -1.37
N GLN A 72 -7.25 16.31 -1.65
CA GLN A 72 -6.79 15.33 -2.63
C GLN A 72 -6.64 15.94 -4.03
N GLY A 73 -7.59 16.76 -4.46
CA GLY A 73 -7.50 17.50 -5.72
C GLY A 73 -6.30 18.45 -5.74
N SER A 74 -6.03 19.16 -4.64
CA SER A 74 -4.87 20.03 -4.50
C SER A 74 -3.55 19.26 -4.54
N ILE A 75 -3.49 18.07 -3.94
CA ILE A 75 -2.31 17.20 -3.97
C ILE A 75 -2.03 16.71 -5.41
N ALA A 76 -3.08 16.34 -6.15
CA ALA A 76 -2.96 15.83 -7.52
C ALA A 76 -2.55 16.91 -8.55
N THR A 77 -2.98 18.15 -8.34
CA THR A 77 -2.86 19.22 -9.36
C THR A 77 -1.77 20.25 -9.06
N ASN A 78 -1.44 20.50 -7.80
CA ASN A 78 -0.46 21.50 -7.41
C ASN A 78 0.96 20.90 -7.40
N SER A 79 1.85 21.45 -8.23
CA SER A 79 3.24 21.03 -8.30
C SER A 79 3.98 21.09 -6.97
N ARG A 80 3.62 22.03 -6.08
CA ARG A 80 4.21 22.16 -4.74
C ARG A 80 3.82 21.01 -3.81
N ASN A 81 2.67 20.38 -4.04
CA ASN A 81 2.18 19.29 -3.21
C ASN A 81 2.55 17.90 -3.77
N LYS A 82 3.26 17.85 -4.90
CA LYS A 82 3.72 16.59 -5.49
C LYS A 82 4.67 15.82 -4.59
N GLU A 83 5.36 16.51 -3.68
CA GLU A 83 6.22 15.89 -2.68
C GLU A 83 5.46 14.92 -1.76
N ILE A 84 4.17 15.19 -1.49
CA ILE A 84 3.30 14.31 -0.72
C ILE A 84 3.08 12.99 -1.47
N LEU A 85 2.81 13.06 -2.77
CA LEU A 85 2.63 11.87 -3.61
C LEU A 85 3.94 11.10 -3.78
N SER A 86 5.04 11.81 -4.04
CA SER A 86 6.34 11.17 -4.28
C SER A 86 6.87 10.46 -3.03
N LEU A 87 6.61 10.99 -1.83
CA LEU A 87 6.91 10.31 -0.56
C LEU A 87 6.22 8.94 -0.49
N VAL A 88 4.91 8.91 -0.75
CA VAL A 88 4.11 7.69 -0.68
C VAL A 88 4.50 6.71 -1.80
N GLU A 89 4.70 7.20 -3.02
CA GLU A 89 5.15 6.39 -4.15
C GLU A 89 6.51 5.75 -3.89
N LYS A 90 7.48 6.52 -3.39
CA LYS A 90 8.81 6.03 -3.05
C LYS A 90 8.73 4.96 -1.97
N TYR A 91 8.02 5.23 -0.88
CA TYR A 91 7.85 4.25 0.21
C TYR A 91 7.22 2.96 -0.31
N SER A 92 6.10 3.08 -1.04
CA SER A 92 5.37 1.94 -1.59
C SER A 92 6.27 1.10 -2.50
N LYS A 93 7.01 1.74 -3.42
CA LYS A 93 7.89 1.03 -4.34
C LYS A 93 9.00 0.27 -3.61
N THR A 94 9.68 0.92 -2.66
CA THR A 94 10.77 0.31 -1.89
C THR A 94 10.28 -0.84 -1.02
N ARG A 95 9.07 -0.76 -0.46
CA ARG A 95 8.50 -1.80 0.42
C ARG A 95 7.74 -2.89 -0.31
N THR A 96 7.44 -2.72 -1.60
CA THR A 96 6.72 -3.71 -2.40
C THR A 96 7.57 -4.24 -3.55
N VAL A 97 7.55 -3.59 -4.71
CA VAL A 97 8.17 -4.04 -5.96
C VAL A 97 9.67 -4.26 -5.81
N ASP A 98 10.37 -3.36 -5.13
CA ASP A 98 11.81 -3.42 -4.98
C ASP A 98 12.24 -4.17 -3.69
N SER A 99 11.28 -4.66 -2.91
CA SER A 99 11.55 -5.31 -1.62
C SER A 99 11.97 -6.76 -1.82
N LYS A 100 13.27 -7.01 -1.62
CA LYS A 100 13.83 -8.38 -1.58
C LYS A 100 13.23 -9.20 -0.44
N GLU A 101 12.97 -8.57 0.70
CA GLU A 101 12.39 -9.21 1.88
C GLU A 101 10.96 -9.71 1.60
N LEU A 102 10.11 -8.84 1.03
CA LEU A 102 8.76 -9.24 0.65
C LEU A 102 8.78 -10.34 -0.42
N THR A 103 9.65 -10.20 -1.41
CA THR A 103 9.82 -11.21 -2.47
C THR A 103 10.21 -12.57 -1.88
N ALA A 104 11.17 -12.59 -0.95
CA ALA A 104 11.58 -13.81 -0.27
C ALA A 104 10.44 -14.44 0.54
N SER A 105 9.71 -13.63 1.32
CA SER A 105 8.56 -14.11 2.13
C SER A 105 7.44 -14.70 1.27
N VAL A 106 7.11 -14.06 0.15
CA VAL A 106 6.12 -14.58 -0.80
C VAL A 106 6.61 -15.90 -1.41
N ASN A 107 7.85 -15.96 -1.88
CA ASN A 107 8.41 -17.17 -2.49
C ASN A 107 8.44 -18.34 -1.51
N GLU A 108 8.87 -18.12 -0.26
CA GLU A 108 8.87 -19.15 0.78
C GLU A 108 7.45 -19.70 1.00
N THR A 109 6.45 -18.82 1.10
CA THR A 109 5.05 -19.23 1.28
C THR A 109 4.54 -20.02 0.06
N MET A 110 4.92 -19.62 -1.15
CA MET A 110 4.56 -20.31 -2.39
C MET A 110 5.19 -21.71 -2.47
N GLU A 111 6.46 -21.85 -2.10
CA GLU A 111 7.13 -23.16 -2.04
C GLU A 111 6.49 -24.09 -1.02
N GLN A 112 6.11 -23.57 0.16
CA GLN A 112 5.41 -24.36 1.17
C GLN A 112 4.04 -24.82 0.68
N LEU A 113 3.31 -23.95 -0.03
CA LEU A 113 2.04 -24.30 -0.65
C LEU A 113 2.20 -25.39 -1.72
N GLU A 114 3.19 -25.25 -2.59
CA GLU A 114 3.45 -26.22 -3.64
C GLU A 114 3.80 -27.60 -3.06
N LYS A 115 4.72 -27.65 -2.07
CA LYS A 115 5.07 -28.88 -1.35
C LYS A 115 3.86 -29.51 -0.66
N GLY A 116 3.02 -28.68 -0.03
CA GLY A 116 1.80 -29.12 0.64
C GLY A 116 0.74 -29.70 -0.30
N GLU A 117 0.68 -29.26 -1.55
CA GLU A 117 -0.22 -29.83 -2.56
C GLU A 117 0.35 -31.11 -3.18
N LYS A 118 1.67 -31.21 -3.36
CA LYS A 118 2.31 -32.46 -3.81
C LYS A 118 2.16 -33.59 -2.80
N ALA A 119 2.22 -33.29 -1.50
CA ALA A 119 2.09 -34.28 -0.43
C ALA A 119 0.66 -34.83 -0.24
N LYS A 120 -0.35 -34.23 -0.87
CA LYS A 120 -1.76 -34.69 -0.82
C LYS A 120 -2.15 -35.60 -1.98
N LYS A 121 -1.27 -35.73 -2.97
CA LYS A 121 -1.42 -36.65 -4.10
C LYS A 121 -0.72 -37.96 -3.80
#